data_AF-A0A8H7CP69-F1
#
_entry.id   AF-A0A8H7CP69-F1
#
_cell.length_a   1.000
_cell.length_b   1.000
_cell.length_c   1.000
_cell.angle_alpha   90.00
_cell.angle_beta   90.00
_cell.angle_gamma   90.00
#
_symmetry.space_group_name_H-M   'P 1'
#
loop_
_entity.id
_entity.type
_entity.pdbx_description
1 polymer ?
#
loop_
_entity_poly.entity_id
_entity_poly.type
_entity_poly.pdbx_seq_one_letter_code
_entity_poly.pdbx_strand_id
1 'polypeptide(L)'
;MAPGGTLTDVARLVVSFIDGIVPEDESAMFTTHVHFLRVVLIFVGNVDPTLGDPSRAAITLGQFGEALLSQDIIRALISALCSLSNTTVPPTVDGLHKCLNMLAMIFITPSGYHALPAALDDGLLRALVMCAQCSFAHEIHDQFKVYFIGLFRSSLVHYRFLSALDMALDETTELINTRAFKRCGIYKMWEEWLSVVDERLKVLHEFDSQRDLRMKACDNLKCSTIDDKTAFRRCSGCRSFYYCSIECQTVDWRSGGHREACKSYGKLFLSEKNEDDFGPRQRSFFTLASAT
;
A
#
# COMPACT_ATOMS: atom_id res chain seq x y z
N MET A 1 -20.71 -29.41 20.93
CA MET A 1 -19.78 -28.29 20.73
C MET A 1 -19.96 -27.83 19.29
N ALA A 2 -20.51 -26.64 19.07
CA ALA A 2 -20.55 -26.08 17.71
C ALA A 2 -19.11 -25.87 17.23
N PRO A 3 -18.76 -26.16 15.96
CA PRO A 3 -17.45 -25.84 15.44
C PRO A 3 -17.37 -24.31 15.35
N GLY A 4 -16.81 -23.67 16.38
CA GLY A 4 -16.60 -22.22 16.37
C GLY A 4 -15.61 -21.85 15.27
N GLY A 5 -16.02 -20.97 14.34
CA GLY A 5 -15.13 -20.45 13.29
C GLY A 5 -13.99 -19.62 13.88
N THR A 6 -12.86 -19.57 13.17
CA THR A 6 -11.70 -18.77 13.59
C THR A 6 -11.93 -17.28 13.34
N LEU A 7 -11.13 -16.40 13.98
CA LEU A 7 -11.13 -14.96 13.65
C LEU A 7 -10.85 -14.70 12.17
N THR A 8 -9.99 -15.52 11.54
CA THR A 8 -9.71 -15.47 10.11
C THR A 8 -10.94 -15.81 9.27
N ASP A 9 -11.77 -16.76 9.69
CA ASP A 9 -13.02 -17.09 8.98
C ASP A 9 -14.03 -15.94 9.07
N VAL A 10 -14.13 -15.28 10.22
CA VAL A 10 -14.96 -14.07 10.38
C VAL A 10 -14.42 -12.93 9.52
N ALA A 11 -13.10 -12.70 9.51
CA ALA A 11 -12.47 -11.68 8.68
C ALA A 11 -12.72 -11.93 7.18
N ARG A 12 -12.65 -13.18 6.72
CA ARG A 12 -12.94 -13.55 5.33
C ARG A 12 -14.38 -13.24 4.95
N LEU A 13 -15.34 -13.52 5.83
CA LEU A 13 -16.75 -13.19 5.61
C LEU A 13 -16.97 -11.68 5.53
N VAL A 14 -16.30 -10.91 6.40
CA VAL A 14 -16.34 -9.44 6.39
C VAL A 14 -15.82 -8.88 5.08
N VAL A 15 -14.66 -9.35 4.61
CA VAL A 15 -14.07 -8.92 3.33
C VAL A 15 -15.00 -9.27 2.17
N SER A 16 -15.50 -10.51 2.10
CA SER A 16 -16.43 -10.94 1.06
C SER A 16 -17.71 -10.10 1.04
N PHE A 17 -18.17 -9.66 2.21
CA PHE A 17 -19.34 -8.81 2.32
C PHE A 17 -19.04 -7.38 1.82
N ILE A 18 -17.85 -6.84 2.08
CA ILE A 18 -17.41 -5.53 1.56
C ILE A 18 -17.22 -5.58 0.04
N ASP A 19 -16.65 -6.65 -0.50
CA ASP A 19 -16.54 -6.86 -1.95
C ASP A 19 -17.92 -6.95 -2.63
N GLY A 20 -18.93 -7.41 -1.90
CA GLY A 20 -20.32 -7.45 -2.34
C GLY A 20 -21.04 -6.10 -2.36
N ILE A 21 -20.37 -5.00 -1.96
CA ILE A 21 -20.95 -3.65 -2.04
C ILE A 21 -21.07 -3.24 -3.49
N VAL A 22 -22.23 -3.59 -4.07
CA VAL A 22 -22.69 -3.12 -5.36
C VAL A 22 -23.87 -2.19 -5.11
N PRO A 23 -23.85 -0.98 -5.68
CA PRO A 23 -25.00 -0.10 -5.61
C PRO A 23 -26.09 -0.61 -6.53
N GLU A 24 -26.96 -1.46 -5.98
CA GLU A 24 -28.23 -1.80 -6.58
C GLU A 24 -29.31 -0.84 -6.05
N ASP A 25 -30.03 -0.21 -6.98
CA ASP A 25 -30.99 0.87 -6.78
C ASP A 25 -31.85 0.68 -5.52
N GLU A 26 -31.65 1.57 -4.53
CA GLU A 26 -32.37 1.64 -3.24
C GLU A 26 -32.66 0.30 -2.53
N SER A 27 -31.82 -0.72 -2.71
CA SER A 27 -32.08 -2.01 -2.09
C SER A 27 -31.84 -1.96 -0.57
N ALA A 28 -32.71 -2.62 0.20
CA ALA A 28 -32.48 -2.83 1.64
C ALA A 28 -31.13 -3.51 1.93
N MET A 29 -30.62 -4.27 0.95
CA MET A 29 -29.31 -4.90 0.98
C MET A 29 -28.20 -3.85 1.01
N PHE A 30 -28.23 -2.81 0.16
CA PHE A 30 -27.22 -1.75 0.16
C PHE A 30 -27.14 -1.00 1.50
N THR A 31 -28.29 -0.62 2.07
CA THR A 31 -28.35 0.00 3.41
C THR A 31 -27.80 -0.92 4.51
N THR A 32 -28.08 -2.23 4.41
CA THR A 32 -27.52 -3.24 5.33
C THR A 32 -26.00 -3.28 5.21
N HIS A 33 -25.45 -3.16 4.01
CA HIS A 33 -24.00 -3.14 3.81
C HIS A 33 -23.33 -1.93 4.48
N VAL A 34 -23.92 -0.75 4.34
CA VAL A 34 -23.41 0.48 4.97
C VAL A 34 -23.45 0.38 6.50
N HIS A 35 -24.55 -0.13 7.07
CA HIS A 35 -24.63 -0.35 8.52
C HIS A 35 -23.59 -1.36 9.02
N PHE A 36 -23.30 -2.39 8.25
CA PHE A 36 -22.26 -3.36 8.59
C PHE A 36 -20.87 -2.73 8.61
N LEU A 37 -20.52 -1.86 7.65
CA LEU A 37 -19.25 -1.11 7.67
C LEU A 37 -19.07 -0.33 8.97
N ARG A 38 -20.14 0.28 9.50
CA ARG A 38 -20.10 0.97 10.80
C ARG A 38 -19.74 0.01 11.94
N VAL A 39 -20.28 -1.20 11.94
CA VAL A 39 -19.95 -2.22 12.94
C VAL A 39 -18.48 -2.63 12.82
N VAL A 40 -18.01 -2.92 11.61
CA VAL A 40 -16.61 -3.33 11.37
C VAL A 40 -15.63 -2.23 11.80
N LEU A 41 -15.90 -0.97 11.49
CA LEU A 41 -15.04 0.16 11.88
C LEU A 41 -14.81 0.22 13.40
N ILE A 42 -15.81 -0.10 14.21
CA ILE A 42 -15.67 -0.15 15.68
C ILE A 42 -14.62 -1.18 16.11
N PHE A 43 -14.49 -2.29 15.38
CA PHE A 43 -13.59 -3.38 15.72
C PHE A 43 -12.19 -3.24 15.13
N VAL A 44 -12.00 -2.43 14.07
CA VAL A 44 -10.68 -2.15 13.48
C VAL A 44 -9.83 -1.29 14.42
N GLY A 45 -10.42 -0.26 15.05
CA GLY A 45 -9.74 0.63 15.96
C GLY A 45 -9.83 0.19 17.42
N ASN A 46 -9.09 -0.85 17.80
CA ASN A 46 -8.88 -1.16 19.22
C ASN A 46 -7.45 -0.78 19.60
N VAL A 47 -7.31 0.19 20.51
CA VAL A 47 -6.07 0.44 21.24
C VAL A 47 -5.79 -0.81 22.08
N ASP A 48 -4.67 -1.49 21.86
CA ASP A 48 -4.28 -2.64 22.67
C ASP A 48 -4.09 -2.19 24.14
N PRO A 49 -4.95 -2.62 25.08
CA PRO A 49 -4.85 -2.22 26.48
C PRO A 49 -3.64 -2.85 27.19
N THR A 50 -2.91 -3.76 26.55
CA THR A 50 -1.74 -4.44 27.14
C THR A 50 -0.43 -3.66 26.98
N LEU A 51 -0.42 -2.60 26.16
CA LEU A 51 0.71 -1.67 26.05
C LEU A 51 0.68 -0.68 27.22
N GLY A 52 1.29 -1.08 28.35
CA GLY A 52 1.26 -0.41 29.65
C GLY A 52 1.86 1.00 29.78
N ASP A 53 2.03 1.75 28.68
CA ASP A 53 2.43 3.17 28.70
C ASP A 53 1.63 3.98 27.66
N PRO A 54 0.62 4.77 28.10
CA PRO A 54 -0.19 5.62 27.22
C PRO A 54 0.60 6.67 26.43
N SER A 55 1.84 6.97 26.83
CA SER A 55 2.70 7.95 26.16
C SER A 55 3.58 7.36 25.06
N ARG A 56 3.63 6.02 24.96
CA ARG A 56 4.45 5.26 24.00
C ARG A 56 3.67 4.22 23.19
N ALA A 57 2.37 4.06 23.43
CA ALA A 57 1.55 3.14 22.69
C ALA A 57 1.46 3.57 21.21
N ALA A 58 2.31 2.98 20.37
CA ALA A 58 2.08 3.02 18.92
C ALA A 58 0.67 2.48 18.66
N ILE A 59 -0.10 3.15 17.81
CA ILE A 59 -1.42 2.67 17.43
C ILE A 59 -1.21 1.37 16.65
N THR A 60 -1.60 0.24 17.23
CA THR A 60 -1.53 -1.09 16.62
C THR A 60 -2.92 -1.56 16.20
N LEU A 61 -2.97 -2.53 15.28
CA LEU A 61 -4.20 -3.26 15.01
C LEU A 61 -4.37 -4.35 16.06
N GLY A 62 -5.58 -4.46 16.62
CA GLY A 62 -5.95 -5.64 17.42
C GLY A 62 -5.98 -6.91 16.56
N GLN A 63 -6.12 -8.08 17.20
CA GLN A 63 -6.11 -9.39 16.52
C GLN A 63 -7.10 -9.50 15.35
N PHE A 64 -8.26 -8.83 15.45
CA PHE A 64 -9.23 -8.80 14.37
C PHE A 64 -8.80 -7.90 13.20
N GLY A 65 -8.18 -6.75 13.47
CA GLY A 65 -7.61 -5.89 12.44
C GLY A 65 -6.48 -6.58 11.66
N GLU A 66 -5.61 -7.31 12.35
CA GLU A 66 -4.58 -8.14 11.71
C GLU A 66 -5.19 -9.28 10.89
N ALA A 67 -6.25 -9.92 11.40
CA ALA A 67 -6.99 -10.92 10.63
C ALA A 67 -7.61 -10.33 9.35
N LEU A 68 -8.17 -9.12 9.41
CA LEU A 68 -8.71 -8.41 8.24
C LEU A 68 -7.60 -8.06 7.23
N LEU A 69 -6.46 -7.55 7.69
CA LEU A 69 -5.30 -7.31 6.83
C LEU A 69 -4.85 -8.56 6.10
N SER A 70 -4.83 -9.71 6.79
CA SER A 70 -4.47 -11.00 6.19
C SER A 70 -5.45 -11.52 5.13
N GLN A 71 -6.62 -10.89 5.01
CA GLN A 71 -7.68 -11.25 4.05
C GLN A 71 -7.91 -10.15 3.00
N ASP A 72 -6.93 -9.30 2.69
CA ASP A 72 -7.00 -8.28 1.63
C ASP A 72 -8.10 -7.20 1.82
N ILE A 73 -8.43 -6.87 3.08
CA ILE A 73 -9.41 -5.82 3.41
C ILE A 73 -9.13 -4.48 2.73
N ILE A 74 -7.87 -4.12 2.53
CA ILE A 74 -7.48 -2.85 1.88
C ILE A 74 -8.04 -2.80 0.45
N ARG A 75 -7.86 -3.88 -0.32
CA ARG A 75 -8.35 -3.98 -1.69
C ARG A 75 -9.87 -3.95 -1.74
N ALA A 76 -10.53 -4.67 -0.83
CA ALA A 76 -11.99 -4.67 -0.75
C ALA A 76 -12.55 -3.27 -0.46
N LEU A 77 -11.92 -2.52 0.45
CA LEU A 77 -12.30 -1.14 0.75
C LEU A 77 -12.06 -0.20 -0.44
N ILE A 78 -10.94 -0.34 -1.18
CA ILE A 78 -10.67 0.45 -2.39
C ILE A 78 -11.72 0.16 -3.48
N SER A 79 -12.07 -1.11 -3.67
CA SER A 79 -13.13 -1.54 -4.59
C SER A 79 -14.48 -0.93 -4.20
N ALA A 80 -14.85 -0.99 -2.91
CA ALA A 80 -16.07 -0.38 -2.40
C ALA A 80 -16.11 1.14 -2.63
N LEU A 81 -14.99 1.86 -2.43
CA LEU A 81 -14.90 3.30 -2.74
C LEU A 81 -15.16 3.58 -4.23
N CYS A 82 -14.57 2.79 -5.13
CA CYS A 82 -14.81 2.91 -6.57
C CYS A 82 -16.30 2.67 -6.91
N SER A 83 -16.92 1.65 -6.32
CA SER A 83 -18.34 1.35 -6.53
C SER A 83 -19.23 2.48 -6.01
N LEU A 84 -19.01 2.92 -4.77
CA LEU A 84 -19.81 3.96 -4.11
C LEU A 84 -19.69 5.33 -4.77
N SER A 85 -18.51 5.70 -5.26
CA SER A 85 -18.27 7.01 -5.90
C SER A 85 -19.05 7.23 -7.20
N ASN A 86 -19.57 6.17 -7.83
CA ASN A 86 -20.39 6.24 -9.04
C ASN A 86 -21.90 6.39 -8.76
N THR A 87 -22.30 6.64 -7.51
CA THR A 87 -23.70 6.56 -7.08
C THR A 87 -24.20 7.88 -6.51
N THR A 88 -25.52 8.06 -6.54
CA THR A 88 -26.20 9.28 -6.06
C THR A 88 -27.18 9.00 -4.93
N VAL A 89 -27.20 7.79 -4.36
CA VAL A 89 -28.13 7.41 -3.30
C VAL A 89 -27.65 7.88 -1.92
N PRO A 90 -28.53 8.31 -1.00
CA PRO A 90 -28.13 8.88 0.29
C PRO A 90 -27.21 8.02 1.19
N PRO A 91 -27.34 6.67 1.28
CA PRO A 91 -26.46 5.87 2.16
C PRO A 91 -25.00 5.87 1.71
N THR A 92 -24.73 6.29 0.47
CA THR A 92 -23.39 6.35 -0.12
C THR A 92 -22.44 7.22 0.68
N VAL A 93 -22.90 8.34 1.25
CA VAL A 93 -22.03 9.24 2.02
C VAL A 93 -21.45 8.55 3.25
N ASP A 94 -22.30 7.85 4.02
CA ASP A 94 -21.85 7.12 5.20
C ASP A 94 -20.92 5.97 4.76
N GLY A 95 -21.26 5.23 3.70
CA GLY A 95 -20.39 4.18 3.15
C GLY A 95 -18.99 4.68 2.76
N LEU A 96 -18.92 5.80 2.01
CA LEU A 96 -17.67 6.45 1.62
C LEU A 96 -16.87 6.89 2.85
N HIS A 97 -17.53 7.55 3.80
CA HIS A 97 -16.91 8.02 5.03
C HIS A 97 -16.35 6.86 5.87
N LYS A 98 -17.07 5.73 5.99
CA LYS A 98 -16.58 4.54 6.70
C LYS A 98 -15.40 3.89 5.99
N CYS A 99 -15.45 3.72 4.68
CA CYS A 99 -14.34 3.12 3.93
C CYS A 99 -13.07 3.97 4.05
N LEU A 100 -13.20 5.29 3.86
CA LEU A 100 -12.08 6.24 4.01
C LEU A 100 -11.51 6.23 5.44
N ASN A 101 -12.35 6.18 6.47
CA ASN A 101 -11.86 6.14 7.85
C ASN A 101 -11.20 4.79 8.19
N MET A 102 -11.75 3.67 7.73
CA MET A 102 -11.14 2.35 7.96
C MET A 102 -9.76 2.25 7.33
N LEU A 103 -9.62 2.67 6.08
CA LEU A 103 -8.34 2.72 5.39
C LEU A 103 -7.34 3.63 6.12
N ALA A 104 -7.76 4.84 6.52
CA ALA A 104 -6.90 5.75 7.29
C ALA A 104 -6.46 5.13 8.63
N MET A 105 -7.39 4.50 9.37
CA MET A 105 -7.09 3.81 10.62
C MET A 105 -6.13 2.63 10.45
N ILE A 106 -6.21 1.92 9.33
CA ILE A 106 -5.26 0.85 8.99
C ILE A 106 -3.88 1.48 8.72
N PHE A 107 -3.80 2.50 7.87
CA PHE A 107 -2.54 3.08 7.40
C PHE A 107 -1.75 3.85 8.47
N ILE A 108 -2.37 4.28 9.57
CA ILE A 108 -1.64 4.88 10.70
C ILE A 108 -0.90 3.85 11.57
N THR A 109 -1.19 2.56 11.40
CA THR A 109 -0.50 1.48 12.14
C THR A 109 0.75 1.03 11.38
N PRO A 110 1.79 0.50 12.05
CA PRO A 110 2.98 -0.02 11.36
C PRO A 110 2.65 -1.06 10.28
N SER A 111 1.87 -2.08 10.62
CA SER A 111 1.44 -3.15 9.70
C SER A 111 0.73 -2.60 8.46
N GLY A 112 -0.20 -1.65 8.66
CA GLY A 112 -0.94 -1.05 7.56
C GLY A 112 -0.12 -0.04 6.75
N TYR A 113 0.75 0.74 7.39
CA TYR A 113 1.61 1.71 6.70
C TYR A 113 2.51 1.02 5.67
N HIS A 114 3.04 -0.16 5.98
CA HIS A 114 3.81 -0.96 5.02
C HIS A 114 3.01 -1.42 3.79
N ALA A 115 1.68 -1.51 3.91
CA ALA A 115 0.78 -1.86 2.81
C ALA A 115 0.42 -0.67 1.91
N LEU A 116 0.75 0.57 2.32
CA LEU A 116 0.37 1.79 1.58
C LEU A 116 0.87 1.83 0.12
N PRO A 117 2.11 1.40 -0.23
CA PRO A 117 2.52 1.31 -1.64
C PRO A 117 1.69 0.29 -2.43
N ALA A 118 1.40 -0.88 -1.87
CA ALA A 118 0.55 -1.87 -2.54
C ALA A 118 -0.89 -1.39 -2.70
N ALA A 119 -1.39 -0.55 -1.77
CA ALA A 119 -2.68 0.09 -1.90
C ALA A 119 -2.72 1.08 -3.08
N LEU A 120 -1.62 1.78 -3.37
CA LEU A 120 -1.52 2.61 -4.58
C LEU A 120 -1.56 1.75 -5.85
N ASP A 121 -0.85 0.63 -5.87
CA ASP A 121 -0.90 -0.36 -6.97
C ASP A 121 -2.32 -0.93 -7.18
N ASP A 122 -3.09 -1.09 -6.09
CA ASP A 122 -4.50 -1.53 -6.12
C ASP A 122 -5.49 -0.38 -6.47
N GLY A 123 -5.00 0.83 -6.77
CA GLY A 123 -5.81 1.94 -7.26
C GLY A 123 -6.35 2.89 -6.18
N LEU A 124 -5.73 2.95 -4.99
CA LEU A 124 -6.14 3.88 -3.93
C LEU A 124 -6.22 5.34 -4.41
N LEU A 125 -5.21 5.83 -5.14
CA LEU A 125 -5.20 7.20 -5.64
C LEU A 125 -6.38 7.45 -6.60
N ARG A 126 -6.63 6.50 -7.50
CA ARG A 126 -7.76 6.52 -8.42
C ARG A 126 -9.09 6.59 -7.68
N ALA A 127 -9.28 5.76 -6.66
CA ALA A 127 -10.48 5.76 -5.84
C ALA A 127 -10.71 7.10 -5.14
N LEU A 128 -9.66 7.71 -4.56
CA LEU A 128 -9.73 9.03 -3.94
C LEU A 128 -10.14 10.12 -4.95
N VAL A 129 -9.56 10.10 -6.16
CA VAL A 129 -9.91 11.05 -7.24
C VAL A 129 -11.35 10.86 -7.73
N MET A 130 -11.86 9.63 -7.77
CA MET A 130 -13.28 9.37 -8.09
C MET A 130 -14.20 9.90 -6.98
N CYS A 131 -13.90 9.61 -5.72
CA CYS A 131 -14.64 10.13 -4.57
C CYS A 131 -14.69 11.67 -4.56
N ALA A 132 -13.61 12.34 -4.94
CA ALA A 132 -13.53 13.80 -5.01
C ALA A 132 -14.48 14.41 -6.05
N GLN A 133 -14.94 13.62 -7.03
CA GLN A 133 -15.80 14.06 -8.12
C GLN A 133 -17.27 13.65 -7.93
N CYS A 134 -17.59 12.86 -6.89
CA CYS A 134 -18.96 12.45 -6.63
C CYS A 134 -19.81 13.60 -6.06
N SER A 135 -21.14 13.46 -6.13
CA SER A 135 -22.09 14.48 -5.66
C SER A 135 -21.94 14.83 -4.17
N PHE A 136 -21.41 13.90 -3.38
CA PHE A 136 -21.25 14.01 -1.93
C PHE A 136 -19.82 14.38 -1.49
N ALA A 137 -18.94 14.75 -2.43
CA ALA A 137 -17.53 15.02 -2.13
C ALA A 137 -17.32 16.11 -1.07
N HIS A 138 -18.26 17.05 -0.94
CA HIS A 138 -18.22 18.11 0.06
C HIS A 138 -18.40 17.60 1.50
N GLU A 139 -19.13 16.49 1.69
CA GLU A 139 -19.38 15.88 3.01
C GLU A 139 -18.19 15.04 3.50
N ILE A 140 -17.31 14.63 2.58
CA ILE A 140 -16.11 13.85 2.88
C ILE A 140 -14.81 14.66 2.67
N HIS A 141 -14.91 16.00 2.61
CA HIS A 141 -13.77 16.87 2.31
C HIS A 141 -12.61 16.69 3.30
N ASP A 142 -12.94 16.61 4.59
CA ASP A 142 -11.95 16.50 5.67
C ASP A 142 -11.20 15.17 5.63
N GLN A 143 -11.82 14.09 5.14
CA GLN A 143 -11.14 12.81 4.97
C GLN A 143 -9.97 12.92 4.00
N PHE A 144 -10.10 13.69 2.91
CA PHE A 144 -9.01 13.88 1.96
C PHE A 144 -7.78 14.54 2.60
N LYS A 145 -7.95 15.41 3.60
CA LYS A 145 -6.81 16.01 4.32
C LYS A 145 -5.99 14.95 5.05
N VAL A 146 -6.64 13.94 5.62
CA VAL A 146 -5.95 12.82 6.29
C VAL A 146 -5.02 12.10 5.32
N TYR A 147 -5.44 11.90 4.07
CA TYR A 147 -4.63 11.28 3.03
C TYR A 147 -3.54 12.22 2.50
N PHE A 148 -3.91 13.34 1.88
CA PHE A 148 -2.95 14.17 1.15
C PHE A 148 -1.99 14.93 2.07
N ILE A 149 -2.47 15.43 3.21
CA ILE A 149 -1.66 16.23 4.14
C ILE A 149 -1.00 15.35 5.21
N GLY A 150 -1.68 14.31 5.66
CA GLY A 150 -1.16 13.36 6.66
C GLY A 150 -0.34 12.24 6.04
N LEU A 151 -1.02 11.20 5.55
CA LEU A 151 -0.42 9.94 5.14
C LEU A 151 0.53 10.07 3.94
N PHE A 152 0.06 10.61 2.82
CA PHE A 152 0.84 10.68 1.59
C PHE A 152 2.02 11.62 1.74
N ARG A 153 1.81 12.83 2.29
CA ARG A 153 2.90 13.80 2.49
C ARG A 153 4.02 13.24 3.37
N SER A 154 3.68 12.56 4.47
CA SER A 154 4.70 11.92 5.33
C SER A 154 5.38 10.74 4.63
N SER A 155 4.70 10.09 3.69
CA SER A 155 5.23 8.94 2.94
C SER A 155 6.14 9.31 1.77
N LEU A 156 6.19 10.58 1.35
CA LEU A 156 7.01 11.05 0.22
C LEU A 156 8.52 10.90 0.43
N VAL A 157 8.97 10.54 1.62
CA VAL A 157 10.38 10.24 1.89
C VAL A 157 10.72 8.77 1.62
N HIS A 158 9.72 7.92 1.34
CA HIS A 158 9.92 6.50 1.09
C HIS A 158 9.98 6.19 -0.40
N TYR A 159 11.08 5.56 -0.83
CA TYR A 159 11.32 5.15 -2.21
C TYR A 159 10.17 4.30 -2.75
N ARG A 160 9.73 3.28 -2.00
CA ARG A 160 8.67 2.37 -2.46
C ARG A 160 7.33 3.08 -2.63
N PHE A 161 7.03 4.02 -1.74
CA PHE A 161 5.82 4.82 -1.84
C PHE A 161 5.90 5.76 -3.05
N LEU A 162 6.98 6.52 -3.20
CA LEU A 162 7.17 7.42 -4.35
C LEU A 162 7.12 6.69 -5.69
N SER A 163 7.76 5.51 -5.79
CA SER A 163 7.74 4.71 -7.02
C SER A 163 6.34 4.21 -7.37
N ALA A 164 5.55 3.77 -6.38
CA ALA A 164 4.16 3.38 -6.61
C ALA A 164 3.27 4.60 -6.92
N LEU A 165 3.58 5.75 -6.30
CA LEU A 165 2.86 7.00 -6.52
C LEU A 165 3.05 7.54 -7.94
N ASP A 166 4.28 7.46 -8.48
CA ASP A 166 4.61 7.85 -9.86
C ASP A 166 3.71 7.11 -10.86
N MET A 167 3.62 5.78 -10.71
CA MET A 167 2.75 4.94 -11.55
C MET A 167 1.27 5.27 -11.35
N ALA A 168 0.82 5.46 -10.10
CA ALA A 168 -0.57 5.79 -9.82
C ALA A 168 -0.98 7.18 -10.35
N LEU A 169 -0.05 8.14 -10.41
CA LEU A 169 -0.29 9.46 -11.01
C LEU A 169 -0.51 9.33 -12.52
N ASP A 170 0.32 8.56 -13.22
CA ASP A 170 0.15 8.28 -14.64
C ASP A 170 -1.23 7.69 -14.94
N GLU A 171 -1.65 6.67 -14.18
CA GLU A 171 -2.95 6.02 -14.33
C GLU A 171 -4.15 6.92 -14.03
N THR A 172 -3.97 7.97 -13.22
CA THR A 172 -5.04 8.91 -12.86
C THR A 172 -5.09 10.16 -13.73
N THR A 173 -4.16 10.31 -14.68
CA THR A 173 -4.02 11.49 -15.56
C THR A 173 -5.32 11.89 -16.24
N GLU A 174 -6.08 10.95 -16.78
CA GLU A 174 -7.35 11.26 -17.46
C GLU A 174 -8.42 11.79 -16.49
N LEU A 175 -8.48 11.24 -15.27
CA LEU A 175 -9.46 11.60 -14.26
C LEU A 175 -9.22 12.99 -13.68
N ILE A 176 -7.95 13.35 -13.43
CA ILE A 176 -7.59 14.65 -12.85
C ILE A 176 -7.67 15.79 -13.88
N ASN A 177 -7.64 15.48 -15.17
CA ASN A 177 -7.72 16.49 -16.22
C ASN A 177 -9.15 16.93 -16.59
N THR A 178 -10.16 16.26 -16.04
CA THR A 178 -11.57 16.61 -16.29
C THR A 178 -11.95 17.96 -15.70
N ARG A 179 -12.99 18.59 -16.27
CA ARG A 179 -13.57 19.81 -15.71
C ARG A 179 -14.21 19.57 -14.33
N ALA A 180 -14.72 18.36 -14.07
CA ALA A 180 -15.33 18.00 -12.80
C ALA A 180 -14.27 18.04 -11.68
N PHE A 181 -13.13 17.38 -11.89
CA PHE A 181 -12.03 17.40 -10.93
C PHE A 181 -11.47 18.80 -10.70
N LYS A 182 -11.21 19.57 -11.78
CA LYS A 182 -10.68 20.95 -11.68
C LYS A 182 -11.59 21.93 -10.92
N ARG A 183 -12.85 21.58 -10.71
CA ARG A 183 -13.83 22.39 -9.97
C ARG A 183 -14.20 21.79 -8.61
N CYS A 184 -13.67 20.62 -8.26
CA CYS A 184 -14.01 19.97 -7.00
C CYS A 184 -13.35 20.70 -5.81
N GLY A 185 -13.91 20.47 -4.62
CA GLY A 185 -13.46 21.15 -3.40
C GLY A 185 -12.03 20.82 -2.95
N ILE A 186 -11.41 19.78 -3.51
CA ILE A 186 -10.03 19.38 -3.18
C ILE A 186 -9.00 19.85 -4.20
N TYR A 187 -9.39 20.45 -5.32
CA TYR A 187 -8.47 20.74 -6.41
C TYR A 187 -7.27 21.59 -5.99
N LYS A 188 -7.50 22.65 -5.19
CA LYS A 188 -6.41 23.47 -4.66
C LYS A 188 -5.43 22.68 -3.77
N MET A 189 -5.95 21.82 -2.90
CA MET A 189 -5.14 20.95 -2.04
C MET A 189 -4.36 19.93 -2.88
N TRP A 190 -4.96 19.41 -3.95
CA TRP A 190 -4.30 18.54 -4.91
C TRP A 190 -3.13 19.25 -5.60
N GLU A 191 -3.32 20.48 -6.10
CA GLU A 191 -2.24 21.26 -6.75
C GLU A 191 -1.09 21.55 -5.79
N GLU A 192 -1.40 21.96 -4.56
CA GLU A 192 -0.38 22.21 -3.52
C GLU A 192 0.40 20.93 -3.17
N TRP A 193 -0.29 19.79 -3.05
CA TRP A 193 0.33 18.50 -2.79
C TRP A 193 1.18 18.04 -3.99
N LEU A 194 0.66 18.16 -5.22
CA LEU A 194 1.34 17.72 -6.44
C LEU A 194 2.65 18.49 -6.65
N SER A 195 2.69 19.79 -6.32
CA SER A 195 3.95 20.56 -6.35
C SER A 195 5.05 19.95 -5.48
N VAL A 196 4.69 19.41 -4.31
CA VAL A 196 5.65 18.72 -3.42
C VAL A 196 6.01 17.34 -4.00
N VAL A 197 5.03 16.64 -4.57
CA VAL A 197 5.28 15.34 -5.22
C VAL A 197 6.24 15.49 -6.39
N ASP A 198 6.06 16.48 -7.26
CA ASP A 198 6.92 16.74 -8.42
C ASP A 198 8.38 16.98 -8.01
N GLU A 199 8.61 17.72 -6.93
CA GLU A 199 9.96 17.90 -6.36
C GLU A 199 10.57 16.57 -5.93
N ARG A 200 9.76 15.68 -5.33
CA ARG A 200 10.22 14.38 -4.82
C ARG A 200 10.40 13.35 -5.93
N LEU A 201 9.60 13.40 -6.99
CA LEU A 201 9.75 12.56 -8.17
C LEU A 201 11.02 12.91 -8.95
N LYS A 202 11.42 14.19 -9.01
CA LYS A 202 12.74 14.56 -9.55
C LYS A 202 13.88 13.85 -8.81
N VAL A 203 13.86 13.86 -7.48
CA VAL A 203 14.86 13.15 -6.67
C VAL A 203 14.80 11.63 -6.92
N LEU A 204 13.61 11.06 -7.07
CA LEU A 204 13.43 9.65 -7.43
C LEU A 204 14.06 9.33 -8.79
N HIS A 205 13.77 10.12 -9.82
CA HIS A 205 14.27 9.92 -11.19
C HIS A 205 15.78 10.19 -11.28
N GLU A 206 16.30 11.16 -10.54
CA GLU A 206 17.75 11.36 -10.38
C GLU A 206 18.41 10.16 -9.69
N PHE A 207 17.81 9.67 -8.61
CA PHE A 207 18.29 8.47 -7.90
C PHE A 207 18.31 7.23 -8.81
N ASP A 208 17.25 7.03 -9.59
CA ASP A 208 17.11 5.89 -10.50
C ASP A 208 17.90 6.08 -11.81
N SER A 209 18.34 7.30 -12.16
CA SER A 209 19.22 7.56 -13.32
C SER A 209 20.71 7.56 -12.98
N GLN A 210 21.10 7.93 -11.75
CA GLN A 210 22.49 7.91 -11.29
C GLN A 210 23.00 6.51 -10.94
N ARG A 211 22.10 5.56 -10.71
CA ARG A 211 22.45 4.14 -10.65
C ARG A 211 21.67 3.45 -11.75
N ASP A 212 22.37 2.82 -12.69
CA ASP A 212 21.75 1.89 -13.65
C ASP A 212 21.28 0.64 -12.87
N LEU A 213 20.21 0.79 -12.08
CA LEU A 213 19.61 -0.22 -11.20
C LEU A 213 18.82 -1.27 -11.97
N ARG A 214 18.66 -1.07 -13.28
CA ARG A 214 18.24 -2.11 -14.19
C ARG A 214 19.37 -3.08 -14.41
N MET A 215 20.62 -2.64 -14.57
CA MET A 215 21.70 -3.55 -14.88
C MET A 215 22.18 -4.33 -13.65
N LYS A 216 22.05 -5.66 -13.69
CA LYS A 216 22.49 -6.60 -12.66
C LYS A 216 23.53 -7.54 -13.28
N ALA A 217 24.62 -7.78 -12.56
CA ALA A 217 25.59 -8.82 -12.93
C ALA A 217 25.12 -10.19 -12.42
N CYS A 218 25.46 -11.25 -13.14
CA CYS A 218 25.27 -12.61 -12.65
C CYS A 218 26.11 -12.84 -11.38
N ASP A 219 25.52 -13.39 -10.33
CA ASP A 219 26.25 -13.65 -9.08
C ASP A 219 27.18 -14.89 -9.18
N ASN A 220 27.10 -15.68 -10.26
CA ASN A 220 28.16 -16.63 -10.60
C ASN A 220 29.39 -15.83 -11.07
N LEU A 221 30.42 -15.76 -10.23
CA LEU A 221 31.63 -14.97 -10.50
C LEU A 221 32.40 -15.37 -11.77
N LYS A 222 32.15 -16.59 -12.30
CA LYS A 222 32.72 -17.03 -13.59
C LYS A 222 31.91 -16.54 -14.80
N CYS A 223 30.78 -15.89 -14.57
CA CYS A 223 29.92 -15.29 -15.58
C CYS A 223 30.05 -13.77 -15.54
N SER A 224 30.26 -13.15 -16.70
CA SER A 224 30.39 -11.69 -16.82
C SER A 224 29.15 -11.04 -17.45
N THR A 225 28.03 -11.75 -17.46
CA THR A 225 26.77 -11.21 -18.00
C THR A 225 26.27 -10.11 -17.07
N ILE A 226 26.06 -8.93 -17.65
CA ILE A 226 25.40 -7.78 -17.03
C ILE A 226 24.22 -7.43 -17.94
N ASP A 227 23.01 -7.46 -17.42
CA ASP A 227 21.78 -7.22 -18.19
C ASP A 227 20.69 -6.66 -17.27
N ASP A 228 19.53 -6.31 -17.80
CA ASP A 228 18.39 -5.88 -17.01
C ASP A 228 18.04 -6.93 -15.93
N LYS A 229 17.79 -6.48 -14.70
CA LYS A 229 17.52 -7.28 -13.51
C LYS A 229 16.34 -8.22 -13.74
N THR A 230 15.40 -7.85 -14.60
CA THR A 230 14.26 -8.69 -15.00
C THR A 230 14.68 -9.91 -15.81
N ALA A 231 15.83 -9.86 -16.51
CA ALA A 231 16.44 -10.99 -17.22
C ALA A 231 17.10 -12.01 -16.27
N PHE A 232 17.29 -11.67 -14.98
CA PHE A 232 17.90 -12.55 -13.99
C PHE A 232 16.86 -13.26 -13.12
N ARG A 233 17.11 -14.54 -12.85
CA ARG A 233 16.34 -15.36 -11.93
C ARG A 233 16.94 -15.29 -10.54
N ARG A 234 16.09 -15.18 -9.51
CA ARG A 234 16.52 -15.23 -8.12
C ARG A 234 16.62 -16.67 -7.63
N CYS A 235 17.58 -16.92 -6.73
CA CYS A 235 17.60 -18.17 -5.96
C CYS A 235 16.29 -18.33 -5.18
N SER A 236 15.58 -19.44 -5.35
CA SER A 236 14.31 -19.69 -4.68
C SER A 236 14.44 -19.86 -3.16
N GLY A 237 15.62 -20.26 -2.68
CA GLY A 237 15.92 -20.45 -1.27
C GLY A 237 16.15 -19.14 -0.51
N CYS A 238 17.21 -18.40 -0.85
CA CYS A 238 17.56 -17.17 -0.12
C CYS A 238 17.02 -15.90 -0.75
N ARG A 239 16.62 -15.91 -2.03
CA ARG A 239 16.17 -14.75 -2.82
C ARG A 239 17.17 -13.60 -2.94
N SER A 240 18.39 -13.74 -2.41
CA SER A 240 19.43 -12.70 -2.42
C SER A 240 20.34 -12.76 -3.66
N PHE A 241 20.54 -13.95 -4.24
CA PHE A 241 21.42 -14.16 -5.40
C PHE A 241 20.62 -14.22 -6.71
N TYR A 242 21.19 -13.69 -7.79
CA TYR A 242 20.63 -13.48 -9.12
C TYR A 242 21.49 -14.16 -10.18
N TYR A 243 20.86 -14.94 -11.06
CA TYR A 243 21.54 -15.69 -12.11
C TYR A 243 20.84 -15.49 -13.45
N CYS A 244 21.62 -15.27 -14.51
CA CYS A 244 21.07 -15.18 -15.86
C CYS A 244 20.50 -16.53 -16.33
N SER A 245 20.94 -17.65 -15.74
CA SER A 245 20.48 -18.99 -16.09
C SER A 245 20.57 -19.97 -14.91
N ILE A 246 19.89 -21.12 -15.03
CA ILE A 246 19.90 -22.17 -14.00
C ILE A 246 21.27 -22.89 -13.94
N GLU A 247 21.99 -22.91 -15.05
CA GLU A 247 23.35 -23.43 -15.16
C GLU A 247 24.31 -22.57 -14.34
N CYS A 248 24.21 -21.24 -14.44
CA CYS A 248 25.02 -20.33 -13.62
C CYS A 248 24.74 -20.52 -12.12
N GLN A 249 23.47 -20.68 -11.74
CA GLN A 249 23.10 -21.00 -10.36
C GLN A 249 23.72 -22.33 -9.90
N THR A 250 23.71 -23.36 -10.76
CA THR A 250 24.24 -24.68 -10.43
C THR A 250 25.75 -24.68 -10.24
N VAL A 251 26.48 -23.94 -11.09
CA VAL A 251 27.94 -23.79 -10.99
C VAL A 251 28.32 -23.06 -9.71
N ASP A 252 27.62 -21.96 -9.41
CA ASP A 252 27.84 -21.16 -8.21
C ASP A 252 27.48 -21.94 -6.93
N TRP A 253 26.40 -22.74 -6.98
CA TRP A 253 26.00 -23.65 -5.89
C TRP A 253 27.05 -24.72 -5.59
N ARG A 254 27.70 -25.30 -6.61
CA ARG A 254 28.66 -26.40 -6.42
C ARG A 254 30.07 -25.92 -6.10
N SER A 255 30.47 -24.77 -6.63
CA SER A 255 31.88 -24.36 -6.65
C SER A 255 32.13 -22.86 -6.44
N GLY A 256 31.09 -22.03 -6.36
CA GLY A 256 31.20 -20.58 -6.18
C GLY A 256 30.92 -20.10 -4.75
N GLY A 257 30.62 -21.02 -3.82
CA GLY A 257 30.39 -20.70 -2.41
C GLY A 257 28.95 -20.32 -2.06
N HIS A 258 28.03 -20.36 -3.03
CA HIS A 258 26.64 -20.01 -2.79
C HIS A 258 25.94 -21.01 -1.84
N ARG A 259 26.28 -22.30 -1.87
CA ARG A 259 25.64 -23.31 -1.01
C ARG A 259 25.86 -23.02 0.48
N GLU A 260 27.06 -22.59 0.83
CA GLU A 260 27.46 -22.22 2.18
C GLU A 260 26.80 -20.90 2.59
N ALA A 261 26.77 -19.93 1.67
CA ALA A 261 26.19 -18.61 1.90
C ALA A 261 24.65 -18.62 1.97
N CYS A 262 23.98 -19.48 1.20
CA CYS A 262 22.53 -19.45 0.98
C CYS A 262 21.73 -19.52 2.29
N LYS A 263 22.16 -20.35 3.26
CA LYS A 263 21.49 -20.45 4.56
C LYS A 263 21.64 -19.18 5.40
N SER A 264 22.80 -18.55 5.37
CA SER A 264 23.06 -17.31 6.11
C SER A 264 22.28 -16.15 5.51
N TYR A 265 22.23 -16.04 4.18
CA TYR A 265 21.42 -15.03 3.49
C TYR A 265 19.92 -15.26 3.63
N GLY A 266 19.46 -16.52 3.63
CA GLY A 266 18.08 -16.84 3.93
C GLY A 266 17.69 -16.43 5.35
N LYS A 267 18.56 -16.65 6.33
CA LYS A 267 18.34 -16.19 7.72
C LYS A 267 18.41 -14.68 7.84
N LEU A 268 19.33 -13.99 7.17
CA LEU A 268 19.41 -12.53 7.14
C LEU A 268 18.17 -11.91 6.51
N PHE A 269 17.70 -12.44 5.38
CA PHE A 269 16.47 -11.99 4.73
C PHE A 269 15.22 -12.28 5.58
N LEU A 270 15.27 -13.30 6.45
CA LEU A 270 14.21 -13.62 7.40
C LEU A 270 14.34 -12.87 8.74
N SER A 271 15.56 -12.42 9.12
CA SER A 271 15.83 -11.61 10.33
C SER A 271 15.83 -10.10 10.05
N GLU A 272 15.89 -9.70 8.77
CA GLU A 272 15.58 -8.35 8.26
C GLU A 272 14.07 -8.04 8.35
N LYS A 273 13.25 -8.99 8.86
CA LYS A 273 11.95 -8.71 9.47
C LYS A 273 12.07 -8.09 10.87
N ASN A 274 13.10 -7.31 11.16
CA ASN A 274 12.97 -6.28 12.20
C ASN A 274 12.28 -5.10 11.51
N GLU A 275 11.02 -4.87 11.89
CA GLU A 275 10.07 -3.94 11.28
C GLU A 275 10.51 -2.47 11.28
N ASP A 276 11.64 -2.14 11.92
CA ASP A 276 12.09 -0.76 12.16
C ASP A 276 13.33 -0.32 11.35
N ASP A 277 13.92 -1.13 10.48
CA ASP A 277 15.16 -0.75 9.79
C ASP A 277 15.01 -0.64 8.26
N PHE A 278 15.26 0.56 7.73
CA PHE A 278 15.13 0.86 6.31
C PHE A 278 16.07 -0.01 5.46
N GLY A 279 15.55 -0.71 4.44
CA GLY A 279 16.38 -1.52 3.54
C GLY A 279 17.48 -0.72 2.83
N PRO A 280 18.54 -1.36 2.28
CA PRO A 280 19.70 -0.67 1.70
C PRO A 280 19.37 0.37 0.61
N ARG A 281 18.33 0.12 -0.20
CA ARG A 281 17.84 1.06 -1.22
C ARG A 281 17.20 2.28 -0.59
N GLN A 282 16.38 2.08 0.44
CA GLN A 282 15.71 3.15 1.18
C GLN A 282 16.73 4.05 1.91
N ARG A 283 17.77 3.46 2.52
CA ARG A 283 18.88 4.23 3.14
C ARG A 283 19.62 5.07 2.12
N SER A 284 19.95 4.50 0.95
CA SER A 284 20.61 5.23 -0.13
C SER A 284 19.76 6.40 -0.64
N PHE A 285 18.44 6.18 -0.77
CA PHE A 285 17.50 7.22 -1.18
C PHE A 285 17.42 8.37 -0.16
N PHE A 286 17.34 8.05 1.14
CA PHE A 286 17.34 9.06 2.21
C PHE A 286 18.59 9.95 2.19
N THR A 287 19.76 9.37 1.99
CA THR A 287 21.02 10.13 1.90
C THR A 287 20.99 11.13 0.75
N LEU A 288 20.45 10.76 -0.41
CA LEU A 288 20.31 11.68 -1.54
C LEU A 288 19.24 12.75 -1.25
N ALA A 289 18.06 12.35 -0.79
CA ALA A 289 16.94 13.25 -0.53
C ALA A 289 17.18 14.25 0.61
N SER A 290 18.15 13.98 1.49
CA SER A 290 18.56 14.90 2.57
C SER A 290 19.69 15.85 2.16
N ALA A 291 20.33 15.61 1.00
CA ALA A 291 21.38 16.46 0.45
C ALA A 291 20.84 17.54 -0.51
N THR A 292 19.58 17.40 -0.94
CA THR A 292 18.80 18.31 -1.81
C THR A 292 17.84 19.16 -0.99
#